data_AF-A0A950QXP4-F1
#
_entry.id   AF-A0A950QXP4-F1
#
_cell.length_a   1.000
_cell.length_b   1.000
_cell.length_c   1.000
_cell.angle_alpha   90.00
_cell.angle_beta   90.00
_cell.angle_gamma   90.00
#
_symmetry.space_group_name_H-M   'P 1'
#
loop_
_entity.id
_entity.type
_entity.pdbx_description
1 polymer ?
#
loop_
_entity_poly.entity_id
_entity_poly.type
_entity_poly.pdbx_seq_one_letter_code
_entity_poly.pdbx_strand_id
1 'polypeptide(L)'
;MSDSPAQDEALDLQPDAAFEEFSKSSASHGKKNRRSAAGKDGYRLNAVTHGCPANTLIIDGESQQDYDALYHTWMLAYAPESGAEAEMVERIITAKWIFARNERRFDEVEAGLAGRRFPDWSDQDHKLYQLALRYKTAAERSVTRAMNELESYRSNRNRETQHLVKVVNDSECRFHKKEKSFEKNIEKAEKHGIDTAEERAELAALRKQKDEAVEKARQSLAGPPPPQSRAQALFQGQYHPKKMRKIAVLDQWIEITVQDGKTVTTLHPSNEQLIKRGQRMYPPPELVYRRFNFVHGVPEEYHWCISDPVARKNGGFGTQRMKVDTWLDVIDREKLREDGHVGPTGVGNLPRSQERGGCDCPTCTQNRQILENQKQDQA
;
A
#
# COMPACT_ATOMS: atom_id res chain seq x y z
N MET A 1 -67.03 -5.13 53.15
CA MET A 1 -66.05 -4.64 52.16
C MET A 1 -66.26 -5.50 50.94
N SER A 2 -66.85 -4.91 49.92
CA SER A 2 -67.67 -5.61 48.94
C SER A 2 -66.82 -6.11 47.78
N ASP A 3 -66.61 -7.43 47.74
CA ASP A 3 -66.16 -8.15 46.55
C ASP A 3 -67.28 -8.20 45.51
N SER A 4 -66.93 -7.98 44.24
CA SER A 4 -67.76 -8.39 43.11
C SER A 4 -66.88 -8.94 41.97
N PRO A 5 -67.24 -10.12 41.43
CA PRO A 5 -66.55 -10.79 40.34
C PRO A 5 -67.20 -10.47 38.98
N ALA A 6 -66.42 -10.48 37.90
CA ALA A 6 -66.90 -10.55 36.52
C ALA A 6 -65.84 -11.33 35.72
N GLN A 7 -66.03 -12.64 35.52
CA GLN A 7 -66.75 -13.29 34.41
C GLN A 7 -65.99 -13.20 33.07
N ASP A 8 -65.29 -14.30 32.78
CA ASP A 8 -64.85 -14.73 31.46
C ASP A 8 -66.07 -14.95 30.55
N GLU A 9 -66.13 -14.24 29.43
CA GLU A 9 -67.04 -14.52 28.33
C GLU A 9 -66.21 -14.73 27.06
N ALA A 10 -66.03 -16.01 26.71
CA ALA A 10 -65.36 -16.43 25.49
C ALA A 10 -66.29 -16.18 24.29
N LEU A 11 -65.98 -15.17 23.49
CA LEU A 11 -66.61 -14.92 22.19
C LEU A 11 -65.88 -15.72 21.10
N ASP A 12 -66.51 -16.83 20.75
CA ASP A 12 -66.24 -17.68 19.60
C ASP A 12 -66.58 -16.91 18.31
N LEU A 13 -65.55 -16.42 17.60
CA LEU A 13 -65.69 -15.81 16.28
C LEU A 13 -65.20 -16.81 15.22
N GLN A 14 -66.14 -17.44 14.55
CA GLN A 14 -65.90 -18.23 13.34
C GLN A 14 -65.32 -17.34 12.23
N PRO A 15 -64.37 -17.82 11.41
CA PRO A 15 -63.85 -17.05 10.30
C PRO A 15 -64.86 -16.98 9.14
N ASP A 16 -65.31 -15.76 8.84
CA ASP A 16 -66.21 -15.43 7.73
C ASP A 16 -65.61 -15.83 6.37
N ALA A 17 -66.45 -16.47 5.55
CA ALA A 17 -66.19 -16.97 4.20
C ALA A 17 -65.83 -15.89 3.15
N ALA A 18 -65.59 -14.64 3.54
CA ALA A 18 -65.19 -13.54 2.65
C ALA A 18 -63.67 -13.51 2.35
N PHE A 19 -62.85 -14.25 3.10
CA PHE A 19 -61.40 -14.26 2.90
C PHE A 19 -60.94 -15.18 1.74
N GLU A 20 -61.75 -16.17 1.35
CA GLU A 20 -61.37 -17.13 0.32
C GLU A 20 -61.58 -16.64 -1.12
N GLU A 21 -62.40 -15.62 -1.34
CA GLU A 21 -62.68 -15.09 -2.68
C GLU A 21 -61.67 -14.04 -3.14
N PHE A 22 -60.99 -13.35 -2.20
CA PHE A 22 -59.92 -12.39 -2.53
C PHE A 22 -58.63 -13.08 -3.04
N SER A 23 -58.42 -14.33 -2.64
CA SER A 23 -57.26 -15.14 -3.05
C SER A 23 -57.33 -15.62 -4.51
N LYS A 24 -58.52 -15.65 -5.13
CA LYS A 24 -58.69 -16.11 -6.52
C LYS A 24 -58.67 -14.98 -7.57
N SER A 25 -58.76 -13.71 -7.17
CA SER A 25 -58.74 -12.53 -8.06
C SER A 25 -57.32 -12.04 -8.40
N SER A 26 -56.31 -12.38 -7.61
CA SER A 26 -54.94 -11.88 -7.78
C SER A 26 -54.09 -12.65 -8.80
N ALA A 27 -54.71 -13.55 -9.58
CA ALA A 27 -54.04 -14.37 -10.61
C ALA A 27 -53.88 -13.67 -11.98
N SER A 28 -54.41 -12.46 -12.20
CA SER A 28 -54.44 -11.82 -13.53
C SER A 28 -53.67 -10.50 -13.69
N HIS A 29 -53.02 -9.97 -12.66
CA HIS A 29 -52.11 -8.84 -12.83
C HIS A 29 -50.69 -9.35 -13.06
N GLY A 30 -50.30 -9.42 -14.34
CA GLY A 30 -49.00 -9.88 -14.82
C GLY A 30 -47.83 -9.20 -14.11
N LYS A 31 -47.37 -9.79 -13.01
CA LYS A 31 -46.07 -9.47 -12.40
C LYS A 31 -45.00 -9.85 -13.41
N LYS A 32 -44.43 -8.86 -14.10
CA LYS A 32 -43.17 -8.99 -14.83
C LYS A 32 -42.14 -9.56 -13.85
N ASN A 33 -41.88 -10.86 -13.96
CA ASN A 33 -40.95 -11.56 -13.08
C ASN A 33 -39.58 -10.88 -13.19
N ARG A 34 -38.92 -10.58 -12.07
CA ARG A 34 -37.61 -9.92 -12.00
C ARG A 34 -36.52 -10.65 -12.81
N ARG A 35 -36.75 -11.92 -13.15
CA ARG A 35 -35.87 -12.76 -13.98
C ARG A 35 -36.18 -12.75 -15.49
N SER A 36 -37.29 -12.15 -15.92
CA SER A 36 -37.65 -11.99 -17.33
C SER A 36 -36.77 -10.94 -18.01
N ALA A 37 -36.54 -11.07 -19.32
CA ALA A 37 -35.77 -10.10 -20.11
C ALA A 37 -36.32 -8.66 -19.94
N ALA A 38 -37.64 -8.49 -20.00
CA ALA A 38 -38.31 -7.20 -19.78
C ALA A 38 -38.09 -6.62 -18.37
N GLY A 39 -37.94 -7.46 -17.34
CA GLY A 39 -37.59 -7.03 -15.98
C GLY A 39 -36.12 -6.60 -15.85
N LYS A 40 -35.22 -7.22 -16.60
CA LYS A 40 -33.80 -6.84 -16.69
C LYS A 40 -33.61 -5.54 -17.47
N ASP A 41 -34.36 -5.34 -18.54
CA ASP A 41 -34.28 -4.12 -19.37
C ASP A 41 -34.81 -2.89 -18.64
N GLY A 42 -35.86 -3.04 -17.81
CA GLY A 42 -36.29 -1.96 -16.91
C GLY A 42 -35.24 -1.57 -15.86
N TYR A 43 -34.47 -2.53 -15.34
CA TYR A 43 -33.35 -2.26 -14.42
C TYR A 43 -32.17 -1.59 -15.13
N ARG A 44 -31.90 -1.96 -16.39
CA ARG A 44 -30.89 -1.30 -17.23
C ARG A 44 -31.24 0.15 -17.53
N LEU A 45 -32.51 0.45 -17.80
CA LEU A 45 -32.98 1.81 -18.00
C LEU A 45 -32.83 2.65 -16.72
N ASN A 46 -33.05 2.08 -15.53
CA ASN A 46 -32.82 2.78 -14.26
C ASN A 46 -31.36 3.25 -14.07
N ALA A 47 -30.38 2.45 -14.53
CA ALA A 47 -28.97 2.84 -14.51
C ALA A 47 -28.68 4.04 -15.43
N VAL A 48 -29.43 4.15 -16.54
CA VAL A 48 -29.31 5.25 -17.51
C VAL A 48 -30.12 6.48 -17.08
N THR A 49 -31.27 6.30 -16.42
CA THR A 49 -32.20 7.41 -16.09
C THR A 49 -31.81 8.17 -14.82
N HIS A 50 -31.37 7.49 -13.75
CA HIS A 50 -31.04 8.15 -12.47
C HIS A 50 -29.67 7.79 -11.91
N GLY A 51 -28.96 6.80 -12.48
CA GLY A 51 -27.56 6.52 -12.17
C GLY A 51 -27.29 5.86 -10.81
N CYS A 52 -28.30 5.69 -9.94
CA CYS A 52 -28.15 5.01 -8.65
C CYS A 52 -27.68 3.55 -8.76
N PRO A 53 -28.06 2.78 -9.80
CA PRO A 53 -27.51 1.44 -10.06
C PRO A 53 -26.48 1.42 -11.21
N ALA A 54 -25.88 2.57 -11.57
CA ALA A 54 -24.87 2.59 -12.63
C ALA A 54 -23.64 1.77 -12.23
N ASN A 55 -23.13 0.96 -13.16
CA ASN A 55 -21.89 0.22 -12.98
C ASN A 55 -20.64 1.07 -13.23
N THR A 56 -20.82 2.30 -13.74
CA THR A 56 -19.73 3.25 -13.98
C THR A 56 -19.53 4.14 -12.75
N LEU A 57 -18.27 4.36 -12.39
CA LEU A 57 -17.88 5.16 -11.24
C LEU A 57 -18.32 6.61 -11.40
N ILE A 58 -18.09 7.18 -12.59
CA ILE A 58 -18.57 8.51 -12.99
C ILE A 58 -19.73 8.32 -13.97
N ILE A 59 -20.81 9.09 -13.78
CA ILE A 59 -21.96 9.13 -14.68
C ILE A 59 -22.01 10.47 -15.43
N ASP A 60 -22.80 10.54 -16.50
CA ASP A 60 -23.00 11.78 -17.24
C ASP A 60 -23.50 12.91 -16.33
N GLY A 61 -22.85 14.07 -16.41
CA GLY A 61 -23.12 15.24 -15.55
C GLY A 61 -22.29 15.30 -14.26
N GLU A 62 -21.49 14.29 -13.95
CA GLU A 62 -20.52 14.34 -12.86
C GLU A 62 -19.13 14.75 -13.34
N SER A 63 -18.39 15.46 -12.49
CA SER A 63 -17.02 15.91 -12.77
C SER A 63 -16.00 14.87 -12.28
N GLN A 64 -15.13 14.41 -13.19
CA GLN A 64 -13.97 13.59 -12.82
C GLN A 64 -13.05 14.35 -11.85
N GLN A 65 -12.90 15.67 -12.02
CA GLN A 65 -12.02 16.48 -11.16
C GLN A 65 -12.51 16.51 -9.70
N ASP A 66 -13.83 16.51 -9.47
CA ASP A 66 -14.39 16.49 -8.13
C ASP A 66 -14.17 15.14 -7.45
N TYR A 67 -14.26 14.05 -8.22
CA TYR A 67 -13.91 12.71 -7.74
C TYR A 67 -12.42 12.63 -7.41
N ASP A 68 -11.55 13.11 -8.29
CA ASP A 68 -10.09 13.11 -8.08
C ASP A 68 -9.73 13.96 -6.85
N ALA A 69 -10.39 15.10 -6.64
CA ALA A 69 -10.20 15.93 -5.45
C ALA A 69 -10.64 15.21 -4.16
N LEU A 70 -11.78 14.51 -4.19
CA LEU A 70 -12.22 13.65 -3.09
C LEU A 70 -11.19 12.55 -2.84
N TYR A 71 -10.74 11.87 -3.89
CA TYR A 71 -9.75 10.80 -3.82
C TYR A 71 -8.46 11.29 -3.17
N HIS A 72 -7.87 12.37 -3.68
CA HIS A 72 -6.65 12.95 -3.13
C HIS A 72 -6.81 13.39 -1.68
N THR A 73 -7.93 14.01 -1.32
CA THR A 73 -8.20 14.45 0.06
C THR A 73 -8.20 13.27 1.03
N TRP A 74 -8.87 12.17 0.66
CA TRP A 74 -9.00 11.00 1.53
C TRP A 74 -7.72 10.17 1.59
N MET A 75 -7.04 9.99 0.46
CA MET A 75 -5.73 9.32 0.43
C MET A 75 -4.69 10.09 1.24
N LEU A 76 -4.68 11.42 1.17
CA LEU A 76 -3.79 12.25 1.98
C LEU A 76 -4.15 12.20 3.48
N ALA A 77 -5.44 12.26 3.81
CA ALA A 77 -5.89 12.26 5.20
C ALA A 77 -5.60 10.93 5.92
N TYR A 78 -5.77 9.80 5.23
CA TYR A 78 -5.51 8.49 5.81
C TYR A 78 -4.05 8.05 5.68
N ALA A 79 -3.34 8.48 4.63
CA ALA A 79 -1.94 8.12 4.36
C ALA A 79 -1.70 6.60 4.56
N PRO A 80 -2.35 5.73 3.76
CA PRO A 80 -2.26 4.29 3.94
C PRO A 80 -0.81 3.80 3.89
N GLU A 81 -0.45 2.91 4.82
CA GLU A 81 0.92 2.39 4.92
C GLU A 81 1.16 1.15 4.06
N SER A 82 0.09 0.45 3.66
CA SER A 82 0.12 -0.75 2.82
C SER A 82 -0.91 -0.70 1.70
N GLY A 83 -0.71 -1.48 0.64
CA GLY A 83 -1.65 -1.63 -0.47
C GLY A 83 -3.04 -2.11 -0.01
N ALA A 84 -3.09 -3.04 0.96
CA ALA A 84 -4.36 -3.50 1.53
C ALA A 84 -5.12 -2.36 2.25
N GLU A 85 -4.40 -1.46 2.92
CA GLU A 85 -4.97 -0.29 3.55
C GLU A 85 -5.44 0.74 2.50
N ALA A 86 -4.66 0.91 1.43
CA ALA A 86 -5.02 1.77 0.31
C ALA A 86 -6.32 1.32 -0.35
N GLU A 87 -6.48 0.02 -0.64
CA GLU A 87 -7.72 -0.55 -1.18
C GLU A 87 -8.94 -0.28 -0.29
N MET A 88 -8.78 -0.36 1.04
CA MET A 88 -9.86 -0.03 1.97
C MET A 88 -10.23 1.45 1.93
N VAL A 89 -9.25 2.35 1.83
CA VAL A 89 -9.47 3.80 1.66
C VAL A 89 -10.18 4.08 0.32
N GLU A 90 -9.79 3.42 -0.77
CA GLU A 90 -10.47 3.53 -2.07
C GLU A 90 -11.94 3.09 -2.02
N ARG A 91 -12.22 2.02 -1.26
CA ARG A 91 -13.60 1.57 -1.01
C ARG A 91 -14.41 2.62 -0.24
N ILE A 92 -13.81 3.32 0.72
CA ILE A 92 -14.45 4.44 1.42
C ILE A 92 -14.73 5.58 0.43
N ILE A 93 -13.74 5.99 -0.37
CA ILE A 93 -13.88 7.06 -1.36
C ILE A 93 -15.03 6.77 -2.32
N THR A 94 -15.06 5.57 -2.88
CA THR A 94 -16.11 5.13 -3.80
C THR A 94 -17.48 5.11 -3.12
N ALA A 95 -17.57 4.59 -1.88
CA ALA A 95 -18.82 4.59 -1.13
C ALA A 95 -19.31 6.02 -0.82
N LYS A 96 -18.39 6.95 -0.51
CA LYS A 96 -18.71 8.35 -0.26
C LYS A 96 -19.18 9.06 -1.53
N TRP A 97 -18.56 8.80 -2.67
CA TRP A 97 -19.00 9.35 -3.95
C TRP A 97 -20.42 8.92 -4.30
N ILE A 98 -20.71 7.62 -4.17
CA ILE A 98 -22.05 7.06 -4.41
C ILE A 98 -23.07 7.62 -3.40
N PHE A 99 -22.67 7.80 -2.14
CA PHE A 99 -23.52 8.40 -1.13
C PHE A 99 -23.87 9.86 -1.49
N ALA A 100 -22.89 10.69 -1.84
CA ALA A 100 -23.12 12.07 -2.25
C ALA A 100 -24.01 12.16 -3.51
N ARG A 101 -23.84 11.26 -4.48
CA ARG A 101 -24.74 11.13 -5.64
C ARG A 101 -26.18 10.86 -5.20
N ASN A 102 -26.38 9.84 -4.36
CA ASN A 102 -27.71 9.45 -3.92
C ASN A 102 -28.37 10.48 -3.00
N GLU A 103 -27.58 11.25 -2.26
CA GLU A 103 -28.04 12.40 -1.49
C GLU A 103 -28.57 13.50 -2.42
N ARG A 104 -27.78 13.94 -3.41
CA ARG A 104 -28.25 14.93 -4.41
C ARG A 104 -29.54 14.49 -5.10
N ARG A 105 -29.65 13.21 -5.47
CA ARG A 105 -30.88 12.66 -6.09
C ARG A 105 -32.07 12.67 -5.14
N PHE A 106 -31.84 12.38 -3.87
CA PHE A 106 -32.89 12.47 -2.86
C PHE A 106 -33.35 13.92 -2.71
N ASP A 107 -32.42 14.87 -2.63
CA ASP A 107 -32.70 16.30 -2.52
C ASP A 107 -33.45 16.83 -3.76
N GLU A 108 -33.11 16.37 -4.97
CA GLU A 108 -33.85 16.67 -6.20
C GLU A 108 -35.32 16.21 -6.14
N VAL A 109 -35.56 15.00 -5.62
CA VAL A 109 -36.91 14.45 -5.43
C VAL A 109 -37.67 15.27 -4.38
N GLU A 110 -37.03 15.60 -3.26
CA GLU A 110 -37.64 16.46 -2.23
C GLU A 110 -37.96 17.87 -2.76
N ALA A 111 -37.05 18.46 -3.54
CA ALA A 111 -37.26 19.76 -4.16
C ALA A 111 -38.42 19.73 -5.18
N GLY A 112 -38.56 18.65 -5.96
CA GLY A 112 -39.70 18.48 -6.87
C GLY A 112 -41.04 18.30 -6.15
N LEU A 113 -41.02 17.81 -4.90
CA LEU A 113 -42.19 17.67 -4.04
C LEU A 113 -42.46 18.92 -3.18
N ALA A 114 -41.53 19.88 -3.17
CA ALA A 114 -41.64 21.09 -2.37
C ALA A 114 -42.93 21.86 -2.70
N GLY A 115 -43.62 22.33 -1.66
CA GLY A 115 -44.89 23.05 -1.79
C GLY A 115 -46.13 22.15 -1.92
N ARG A 116 -45.98 20.83 -2.07
CA ARG A 116 -47.08 19.86 -2.01
C ARG A 116 -47.14 19.21 -0.62
N ARG A 117 -48.33 19.11 -0.02
CA ARG A 117 -48.47 18.40 1.26
C ARG A 117 -48.40 16.89 1.00
N PHE A 118 -47.89 16.15 1.98
CA PHE A 118 -47.72 14.70 1.89
C PHE A 118 -48.98 13.92 1.45
N PRO A 119 -50.22 14.23 1.93
CA PRO A 119 -51.42 13.54 1.47
C PRO A 119 -51.80 13.84 0.00
N ASP A 120 -51.28 14.93 -0.56
CA ASP A 120 -51.56 15.38 -1.93
C ASP A 120 -50.55 14.77 -2.93
N TRP A 121 -49.62 13.92 -2.47
CA TRP A 121 -48.66 13.23 -3.32
C TRP A 121 -49.34 12.14 -4.14
N SER A 122 -48.92 12.01 -5.40
CA SER A 122 -49.37 10.89 -6.23
C SER A 122 -48.70 9.58 -5.81
N ASP A 123 -49.28 8.44 -6.20
CA ASP A 123 -48.63 7.13 -6.03
C ASP A 123 -47.23 7.07 -6.65
N GLN A 124 -47.00 7.83 -7.72
CA GLN A 124 -45.71 7.90 -8.38
C GLN A 124 -44.69 8.70 -7.55
N ASP A 125 -45.13 9.80 -6.93
CA ASP A 125 -44.30 10.60 -6.03
C ASP A 125 -43.84 9.76 -4.82
N HIS A 126 -44.78 9.02 -4.20
CA HIS A 126 -44.44 8.11 -3.10
C HIS A 126 -43.41 7.04 -3.51
N LYS A 127 -43.56 6.45 -4.70
CA LYS A 127 -42.61 5.44 -5.22
C LYS A 127 -41.23 6.02 -5.46
N LEU A 128 -41.14 7.21 -6.08
CA LEU A 128 -39.87 7.88 -6.35
C LEU A 128 -39.16 8.27 -5.06
N TYR A 129 -39.88 8.85 -4.10
CA TYR A 129 -39.35 9.21 -2.79
C TYR A 129 -38.81 7.99 -2.03
N GLN A 130 -39.60 6.91 -1.94
CA GLN A 130 -39.16 5.67 -1.29
C GLN A 130 -37.94 5.05 -1.99
N LEU A 131 -37.87 5.10 -3.32
CA LEU A 131 -36.75 4.57 -4.08
C LEU A 131 -35.46 5.36 -3.79
N ALA A 132 -35.52 6.69 -3.85
CA ALA A 132 -34.39 7.56 -3.55
C ALA A 132 -33.90 7.38 -2.11
N LEU A 133 -34.82 7.32 -1.14
CA LEU A 133 -34.50 7.09 0.27
C LEU A 133 -33.79 5.74 0.50
N ARG A 134 -34.25 4.68 -0.17
CA ARG A 134 -33.62 3.36 -0.08
C ARG A 134 -32.19 3.35 -0.63
N TYR A 135 -31.94 4.05 -1.74
CA TYR A 135 -30.59 4.16 -2.30
C TYR A 135 -29.67 5.02 -1.41
N LYS A 136 -30.16 6.15 -0.87
CA LYS A 136 -29.42 6.98 0.08
C LYS A 136 -29.00 6.16 1.31
N THR A 137 -29.95 5.53 1.99
CA THR A 137 -29.67 4.71 3.19
C THR A 137 -28.81 3.49 2.90
N ALA A 138 -28.91 2.87 1.70
CA ALA A 138 -28.02 1.78 1.31
C ALA A 138 -26.57 2.25 1.11
N ALA A 139 -26.36 3.41 0.47
CA ALA A 139 -25.05 3.99 0.27
C ALA A 139 -24.42 4.47 1.58
N GLU A 140 -25.20 5.08 2.47
CA GLU A 140 -24.77 5.47 3.82
C GLU A 140 -24.21 4.28 4.60
N ARG A 141 -24.97 3.18 4.66
CA ARG A 141 -24.51 1.92 5.27
C ARG A 141 -23.25 1.35 4.61
N SER A 142 -23.01 1.64 3.33
CA SER A 142 -21.79 1.23 2.65
C SER A 142 -20.58 2.04 3.15
N VAL A 143 -20.74 3.35 3.35
CA VAL A 143 -19.71 4.22 3.92
C VAL A 143 -19.33 3.75 5.33
N THR A 144 -20.32 3.57 6.21
CA THR A 144 -20.07 3.13 7.60
C THR A 144 -19.36 1.79 7.65
N ARG A 145 -19.75 0.83 6.82
CA ARG A 145 -19.09 -0.49 6.77
C ARG A 145 -17.63 -0.38 6.32
N ALA A 146 -17.36 0.39 5.27
CA ALA A 146 -16.00 0.57 4.76
C ALA A 146 -15.10 1.27 5.79
N MET A 147 -15.61 2.27 6.51
CA MET A 147 -14.88 2.94 7.60
C MET A 147 -14.56 1.98 8.74
N ASN A 148 -15.56 1.23 9.23
CA ASN A 148 -15.35 0.27 10.33
C ASN A 148 -14.36 -0.83 9.97
N GLU A 149 -14.34 -1.25 8.70
CA GLU A 149 -13.38 -2.24 8.20
C GLU A 149 -11.94 -1.72 8.27
N LEU A 150 -11.69 -0.49 7.81
CA LEU A 150 -10.38 0.15 7.88
C LEU A 150 -9.92 0.36 9.33
N GLU A 151 -10.81 0.82 10.20
CA GLU A 151 -10.51 1.00 11.63
C GLU A 151 -10.19 -0.34 12.31
N SER A 152 -10.94 -1.39 12.00
CA SER A 152 -10.70 -2.74 12.51
C SER A 152 -9.35 -3.27 12.03
N TYR A 153 -9.00 -3.05 10.76
CA TYR A 153 -7.71 -3.44 10.20
C TYR A 153 -6.55 -2.75 10.92
N ARG A 154 -6.61 -1.42 11.10
CA ARG A 154 -5.61 -0.66 11.85
C ARG A 154 -5.50 -1.12 13.30
N SER A 155 -6.62 -1.37 13.96
CA SER A 155 -6.66 -1.85 15.34
C SER A 155 -5.98 -3.21 15.47
N ASN A 156 -6.27 -4.14 14.56
CA ASN A 156 -5.68 -5.47 14.56
C ASN A 156 -4.17 -5.40 14.32
N ARG A 157 -3.71 -4.61 13.33
CA ARG A 157 -2.27 -4.40 13.07
C ARG A 157 -1.56 -3.86 14.31
N ASN A 158 -2.13 -2.87 14.98
CA ASN A 158 -1.54 -2.30 16.19
C ASN A 158 -1.47 -3.33 17.33
N ARG A 159 -2.49 -4.18 17.48
CA ARG A 159 -2.50 -5.28 18.47
C ARG A 159 -1.42 -6.32 18.16
N GLU A 160 -1.23 -6.67 16.89
CA GLU A 160 -0.17 -7.58 16.46
C GLU A 160 1.22 -7.01 16.78
N THR A 161 1.46 -5.73 16.44
CA THR A 161 2.70 -5.04 16.76
C THR A 161 2.94 -4.99 18.27
N GLN A 162 1.91 -4.65 19.07
CA GLN A 162 2.01 -4.65 20.53
C GLN A 162 2.30 -6.05 21.09
N HIS A 163 1.68 -7.09 20.52
CA HIS A 163 1.92 -8.47 20.91
C HIS A 163 3.37 -8.87 20.61
N LEU A 164 3.90 -8.53 19.43
CA LEU A 164 5.29 -8.79 19.08
C LEU A 164 6.26 -8.09 20.03
N VAL A 165 6.05 -6.80 20.31
CA VAL A 165 6.86 -6.04 21.28
C VAL A 165 6.81 -6.70 22.66
N LYS A 166 5.63 -7.15 23.10
CA LYS A 166 5.49 -7.87 24.38
C LYS A 166 6.25 -9.19 24.39
N VAL A 167 6.17 -10.00 23.33
CA VAL A 167 6.90 -11.26 23.20
C VAL A 167 8.41 -11.03 23.26
N VAL A 168 8.91 -10.01 22.55
CA VAL A 168 10.33 -9.61 22.60
C VAL A 168 10.71 -9.20 24.02
N ASN A 169 9.97 -8.30 24.65
CA ASN A 169 10.26 -7.86 26.03
C ASN A 169 10.22 -9.02 27.05
N ASP A 170 9.26 -9.93 26.92
CA ASP A 170 9.15 -11.11 27.79
C ASP A 170 10.35 -12.05 27.58
N SER A 171 10.81 -12.19 26.34
CA SER A 171 11.99 -13.00 26.00
C SER A 171 13.28 -12.39 26.57
N GLU A 172 13.45 -11.07 26.46
CA GLU A 172 14.59 -10.34 27.05
C GLU A 172 14.58 -10.42 28.59
N CYS A 173 13.41 -10.29 29.22
CA CYS A 173 13.27 -10.44 30.67
C CYS A 173 13.64 -11.85 31.14
N ARG A 174 13.20 -12.89 30.42
CA ARG A 174 13.58 -14.29 30.70
C ARG A 174 15.08 -14.51 30.52
N PHE A 175 15.66 -13.92 29.47
CA PHE A 175 17.10 -13.98 29.22
C PHE A 175 17.89 -13.33 30.37
N HIS A 176 17.54 -12.10 30.75
CA HIS A 176 18.20 -11.38 31.84
C HIS A 176 18.09 -12.11 33.20
N LYS A 177 16.94 -12.74 33.48
CA LYS A 177 16.79 -13.59 34.68
C LYS A 177 17.73 -14.79 34.67
N LYS A 178 17.90 -15.47 33.53
CA LYS A 178 18.84 -16.59 33.39
C LYS A 178 20.27 -16.12 33.57
N GLU A 179 20.66 -15.03 32.91
CA GLU A 179 22.00 -14.45 33.02
C GLU A 179 22.36 -14.10 34.48
N LYS A 180 21.47 -13.41 35.19
CA LYS A 180 21.63 -13.14 36.63
C LYS A 180 21.74 -14.40 37.48
N SER A 181 21.02 -15.47 37.13
CA SER A 181 21.13 -16.75 37.83
C SER A 181 22.49 -17.40 37.61
N PHE A 182 23.02 -17.36 36.38
CA PHE A 182 24.36 -17.85 36.08
C PHE A 182 25.43 -17.05 36.83
N GLU A 183 25.31 -15.73 36.86
CA GLU A 183 26.24 -14.86 37.60
C GLU A 183 26.25 -15.16 39.10
N LYS A 184 25.08 -15.33 39.72
CA LYS A 184 25.00 -15.75 41.13
C LYS A 184 25.64 -17.11 41.38
N ASN A 185 25.49 -18.06 40.45
CA ASN A 185 26.12 -19.37 40.57
C ASN A 185 27.65 -19.28 40.47
N ILE A 186 28.16 -18.44 39.56
CA ILE A 186 29.59 -18.15 39.42
C ILE A 186 30.13 -17.49 40.69
N GLU A 187 29.46 -16.44 41.20
CA GLU A 187 29.86 -15.74 42.42
C GLU A 187 29.87 -16.67 43.64
N LYS A 188 28.88 -17.58 43.74
CA LYS A 188 28.83 -18.58 44.81
C LYS A 188 29.98 -19.58 44.73
N ALA A 189 30.33 -20.03 43.52
CA ALA A 189 31.48 -20.92 43.31
C ALA A 189 32.80 -20.21 43.65
N GLU A 190 32.97 -18.94 43.29
CA GLU A 190 34.15 -18.14 43.63
C GLU A 190 34.29 -17.92 45.15
N LYS A 191 33.17 -17.72 45.87
CA LYS A 191 33.15 -17.54 47.33
C LYS A 191 33.48 -18.80 48.12
N HIS A 192 33.29 -20.00 47.56
CA HIS A 192 33.59 -21.25 48.27
C HIS A 192 35.07 -21.61 48.31
N GLY A 193 35.96 -20.77 47.77
CA GLY A 193 37.39 -21.02 47.73
C GLY A 193 37.73 -21.94 46.56
N ILE A 194 38.82 -21.63 45.86
CA ILE A 194 39.29 -22.41 44.72
C ILE A 194 40.69 -22.88 45.04
N ASP A 195 40.78 -23.87 45.92
CA ASP A 195 42.04 -24.38 46.44
C ASP A 195 42.64 -25.44 45.52
N THR A 196 41.81 -26.06 44.67
CA THR A 196 42.22 -27.14 43.78
C THR A 196 42.18 -26.78 42.30
N ALA A 197 42.97 -27.50 41.50
CA ALA A 197 42.93 -27.38 40.04
C ALA A 197 41.60 -27.87 39.44
N GLU A 198 40.93 -28.82 40.10
CA GLU A 198 39.60 -29.32 39.71
C GLU A 198 38.54 -28.23 39.85
N GLU A 199 38.52 -27.48 40.96
CA GLU A 199 37.56 -26.38 41.17
C GLU A 199 37.76 -25.23 40.15
N ARG A 200 39.01 -24.96 39.73
CA ARG A 200 39.29 -24.00 38.63
C ARG A 200 38.74 -24.48 37.29
N ALA A 201 38.87 -25.77 37.01
CA ALA A 201 38.36 -26.36 35.77
C ALA A 201 36.82 -26.34 35.75
N GLU A 202 36.18 -26.59 36.90
CA GLU A 202 34.72 -26.54 37.05
C GLU A 202 34.18 -25.11 36.85
N LEU A 203 34.83 -24.09 37.44
CA LEU A 203 34.46 -22.69 37.23
C LEU A 203 34.62 -22.26 35.75
N ALA A 204 35.70 -22.71 35.09
CA ALA A 204 35.92 -22.44 33.67
C ALA A 204 34.85 -23.10 32.79
N ALA A 205 34.43 -24.32 33.13
CA ALA A 205 33.34 -25.01 32.44
C ALA A 205 32.00 -24.28 32.60
N LEU A 206 31.68 -23.76 33.80
CA LEU A 206 30.47 -22.96 34.05
C LEU A 206 30.46 -21.66 33.24
N ARG A 207 31.61 -20.96 33.15
CA ARG A 207 31.74 -19.75 32.32
C ARG A 207 31.52 -20.06 30.84
N LYS A 208 32.12 -21.14 30.34
CA LYS A 208 31.91 -21.60 28.96
C LYS A 208 30.44 -21.94 28.68
N GLN A 209 29.77 -22.63 29.60
CA GLN A 209 28.33 -22.92 29.48
C GLN A 209 27.47 -21.64 29.48
N LYS A 210 27.83 -20.62 30.26
CA LYS A 210 27.17 -19.29 30.21
C LYS A 210 27.32 -18.70 28.80
N ASP A 211 28.54 -18.64 28.27
CA ASP A 211 28.80 -18.03 26.97
C ASP A 211 28.08 -18.76 25.82
N GLU A 212 28.08 -20.10 25.83
CA GLU A 212 27.36 -20.91 24.85
C GLU A 212 25.83 -20.72 24.95
N ALA A 213 25.29 -20.61 26.16
CA ALA A 213 23.86 -20.35 26.37
C ALA A 213 23.45 -18.94 25.91
N VAL A 214 24.31 -17.94 26.15
CA VAL A 214 24.10 -16.56 25.68
C VAL A 214 24.12 -16.49 24.16
N GLU A 215 25.09 -17.13 23.52
CA GLU A 215 25.22 -17.15 22.06
C GLU A 215 24.04 -17.87 21.39
N LYS A 216 23.63 -19.03 21.92
CA LYS A 216 22.46 -19.76 21.42
C LYS A 216 21.15 -18.96 21.58
N ALA A 217 21.00 -18.21 22.68
CA ALA A 217 19.85 -17.34 22.87
C ALA A 217 19.84 -16.17 21.89
N ARG A 218 21.01 -15.56 21.65
CA ARG A 218 21.18 -14.48 20.66
C ARG A 218 20.84 -14.94 19.24
N GLN A 219 21.24 -16.15 18.88
CA GLN A 219 20.89 -16.79 17.62
C GLN A 219 19.40 -17.16 17.51
N SER A 220 18.70 -17.38 18.62
CA SER A 220 17.26 -17.64 18.62
C SER A 220 16.41 -16.36 18.53
N LEU A 221 16.96 -15.21 18.95
CA LEU A 221 16.32 -13.89 18.90
C LEU A 221 16.58 -13.18 17.56
N ALA A 222 17.76 -13.38 16.98
CA ALA A 222 18.02 -13.06 15.60
C ALA A 222 17.26 -14.09 14.74
N GLY A 223 16.09 -13.74 14.21
CA GLY A 223 15.45 -14.55 13.19
C GLY A 223 16.39 -14.89 12.02
N PRO A 224 15.99 -15.79 11.09
CA PRO A 224 16.81 -16.11 9.93
C PRO A 224 17.26 -14.80 9.26
N PRO A 225 18.56 -14.63 8.98
CA PRO A 225 19.04 -13.41 8.36
C PRO A 225 18.27 -13.21 7.05
N PRO A 226 17.82 -11.98 6.75
CA PRO A 226 17.12 -11.72 5.50
C PRO A 226 17.99 -12.22 4.34
N PRO A 227 17.38 -12.80 3.28
CA PRO A 227 18.14 -13.27 2.13
C PRO A 227 19.01 -12.13 1.60
N GLN A 228 20.32 -12.37 1.52
CA GLN A 228 21.26 -11.36 1.08
C GLN A 228 20.91 -10.93 -0.35
N SER A 229 20.80 -9.63 -0.60
CA SER A 229 20.61 -9.13 -1.96
C SER A 229 21.81 -9.51 -2.85
N ARG A 230 21.62 -9.52 -4.16
CA ARG A 230 22.70 -9.81 -5.10
C ARG A 230 23.88 -8.84 -4.92
N ALA A 231 23.62 -7.55 -4.70
CA ALA A 231 24.65 -6.58 -4.36
C ALA A 231 25.33 -6.89 -3.02
N GLN A 232 24.59 -7.34 -2.00
CA GLN A 232 25.17 -7.78 -0.72
C GLN A 232 26.17 -8.93 -0.89
N ALA A 233 25.83 -9.92 -1.72
CA ALA A 233 26.73 -11.02 -2.02
C ALA A 233 27.97 -10.56 -2.82
N LEU A 234 27.77 -9.62 -3.75
CA LEU A 234 28.83 -9.12 -4.65
C LEU A 234 29.77 -8.11 -3.99
N PHE A 235 29.31 -7.36 -2.98
CA PHE A 235 30.05 -6.26 -2.33
C PHE A 235 30.10 -6.46 -0.79
N GLN A 236 31.10 -7.20 -0.31
CA GLN A 236 31.24 -7.58 1.10
C GLN A 236 31.78 -6.43 1.97
N GLY A 237 30.95 -5.89 2.88
CA GLY A 237 31.41 -4.90 3.89
C GLY A 237 30.32 -4.14 4.64
N GLN A 238 29.09 -4.64 4.72
CA GLN A 238 27.91 -3.83 5.08
C GLN A 238 27.68 -3.57 6.58
N TYR A 239 28.41 -4.18 7.51
CA TYR A 239 28.02 -4.17 8.94
C TYR A 239 29.08 -3.64 9.93
N HIS A 240 29.83 -2.58 9.59
CA HIS A 240 30.64 -1.87 10.59
C HIS A 240 29.85 -0.72 11.26
N PRO A 241 29.64 -0.74 12.60
CA PRO A 241 28.74 0.17 13.31
C PRO A 241 29.34 1.55 13.65
N LYS A 242 30.65 1.74 13.51
CA LYS A 242 31.32 3.03 13.78
C LYS A 242 31.74 3.71 12.48
N LYS A 243 30.87 4.58 11.97
CA LYS A 243 31.10 5.80 11.16
C LYS A 243 29.78 6.16 10.46
N MET A 244 29.23 7.35 10.69
CA MET A 244 28.16 7.92 9.87
C MET A 244 28.63 7.90 8.41
N ARG A 245 28.02 7.03 7.60
CA ARG A 245 28.60 6.50 6.37
C ARG A 245 28.45 7.53 5.26
N LYS A 246 29.54 8.10 4.76
CA LYS A 246 29.52 8.70 3.41
C LYS A 246 29.03 7.62 2.45
N ILE A 247 27.86 7.81 1.85
CA ILE A 247 27.31 6.90 0.84
C ILE A 247 28.38 6.70 -0.24
N ALA A 248 28.90 5.48 -0.34
CA ALA A 248 29.88 5.09 -1.34
C ALA A 248 29.19 4.98 -2.70
N VAL A 249 29.72 5.68 -3.71
CA VAL A 249 29.12 5.79 -5.04
C VAL A 249 30.11 5.31 -6.09
N LEU A 250 29.63 4.53 -7.05
CA LEU A 250 30.32 4.23 -8.30
C LEU A 250 29.92 5.24 -9.36
N ASP A 251 30.87 5.98 -9.92
CA ASP A 251 30.63 6.85 -11.08
C ASP A 251 31.06 6.13 -12.37
N GLN A 252 30.21 6.19 -13.39
CA GLN A 252 30.46 5.70 -14.74
C GLN A 252 30.12 6.82 -15.73
N TRP A 253 31.10 7.18 -16.56
CA TRP A 253 30.90 8.11 -17.67
C TRP A 253 30.49 7.33 -18.91
N ILE A 254 29.52 7.86 -19.66
CA ILE A 254 28.99 7.24 -20.87
C ILE A 254 29.00 8.30 -21.95
N GLU A 255 29.72 8.04 -23.02
CA GLU A 255 29.80 8.91 -24.18
C GLU A 255 28.89 8.36 -25.29
N ILE A 256 28.00 9.22 -25.78
CA ILE A 256 27.11 8.91 -26.90
C ILE A 256 27.47 9.81 -28.07
N THR A 257 27.85 9.17 -29.17
CA THR A 257 28.17 9.83 -30.44
C THR A 257 27.31 9.24 -31.55
N VAL A 258 27.11 9.99 -32.65
CA VAL A 258 26.44 9.50 -33.85
C VAL A 258 27.49 9.43 -34.95
N GLN A 259 27.84 8.23 -35.40
CA GLN A 259 28.81 7.96 -36.45
C GLN A 259 28.08 7.31 -37.63
N ASP A 260 28.15 7.92 -38.82
CA ASP A 260 27.48 7.43 -40.03
C ASP A 260 25.96 7.19 -39.84
N GLY A 261 25.32 8.08 -39.07
CA GLY A 261 23.89 7.97 -38.74
C GLY A 261 23.55 6.87 -37.74
N LYS A 262 24.54 6.17 -37.18
CA LYS A 262 24.36 5.16 -36.13
C LYS A 262 24.85 5.69 -34.78
N THR A 263 24.05 5.48 -33.75
CA THR A 263 24.45 5.82 -32.39
C THR A 263 25.49 4.84 -31.88
N VAL A 264 26.54 5.35 -31.26
CA VAL A 264 27.61 4.59 -30.62
C VAL A 264 27.69 5.00 -29.16
N THR A 265 27.60 4.02 -28.27
CA THR A 265 27.61 4.19 -26.81
C THR A 265 28.89 3.59 -26.23
N THR A 266 29.74 4.43 -25.63
CA THR A 266 31.02 4.00 -25.03
C THR A 266 31.01 4.22 -23.53
N LEU A 267 31.39 3.19 -22.75
CA LEU A 267 31.33 3.21 -21.28
C LEU A 267 32.74 3.35 -20.68
N HIS A 268 32.90 4.33 -19.79
CA HIS A 268 34.14 4.65 -19.11
C HIS A 268 33.94 4.74 -17.58
N PRO A 269 34.32 3.72 -16.80
CA PRO A 269 34.86 2.42 -17.21
C PRO A 269 33.78 1.46 -17.75
N SER A 270 34.18 0.31 -18.31
CA SER A 270 33.23 -0.75 -18.69
C SER A 270 32.46 -1.28 -17.47
N ASN A 271 31.34 -1.97 -17.69
CA ASN A 271 30.53 -2.53 -16.59
C ASN A 271 31.37 -3.52 -15.74
N GLU A 272 32.18 -4.37 -16.35
CA GLU A 272 33.04 -5.35 -15.65
C GLU A 272 34.13 -4.66 -14.83
N GLN A 273 34.73 -3.60 -15.38
CA GLN A 273 35.71 -2.79 -14.68
C GLN A 273 35.08 -2.06 -13.48
N LEU A 274 33.85 -1.56 -13.64
CA LEU A 274 33.11 -0.90 -12.57
C LEU A 274 32.75 -1.90 -11.45
N ILE A 275 32.36 -3.13 -11.79
CA ILE A 275 32.14 -4.22 -10.82
C ILE A 275 33.42 -4.47 -10.01
N LYS A 276 34.57 -4.69 -10.69
CA LYS A 276 35.86 -4.93 -10.03
C LYS A 276 36.26 -3.75 -9.12
N ARG A 277 35.97 -2.52 -9.54
CA ARG A 277 36.18 -1.33 -8.70
C ARG A 277 35.33 -1.37 -7.45
N GLY A 278 34.03 -1.65 -7.59
CA GLY A 278 33.11 -1.74 -6.46
C GLY A 278 33.48 -2.84 -5.47
N GLN A 279 33.95 -4.00 -5.94
CA GLN A 279 34.44 -5.10 -5.10
C GLN A 279 35.64 -4.72 -4.21
N ARG A 280 36.43 -3.72 -4.64
CA ARG A 280 37.58 -3.20 -3.88
C ARG A 280 37.22 -2.05 -2.93
N MET A 281 35.99 -1.54 -2.98
CA MET A 281 35.57 -0.41 -2.15
C MET A 281 35.23 -0.86 -0.73
N TYR A 282 35.68 -0.08 0.25
CA TYR A 282 35.29 -0.22 1.65
C TYR A 282 34.94 1.16 2.24
N PRO A 283 33.66 1.43 2.58
CA PRO A 283 32.51 0.51 2.54
C PRO A 283 32.08 0.16 1.10
N PRO A 284 31.30 -0.92 0.92
CA PRO A 284 30.75 -1.30 -0.37
C PRO A 284 29.87 -0.18 -0.95
N PRO A 285 29.81 -0.02 -2.28
CA PRO A 285 29.00 1.02 -2.89
C PRO A 285 27.50 0.74 -2.70
N GLU A 286 26.73 1.80 -2.48
CA GLU A 286 25.27 1.73 -2.36
C GLU A 286 24.57 2.27 -3.61
N LEU A 287 25.23 3.19 -4.33
CA LEU A 287 24.68 3.85 -5.52
C LEU A 287 25.63 3.78 -6.71
N VAL A 288 25.04 3.80 -7.91
CA VAL A 288 25.73 3.96 -9.19
C VAL A 288 25.22 5.22 -9.89
N TYR A 289 26.15 6.05 -10.35
CA TYR A 289 25.91 7.30 -11.06
C TYR A 289 26.43 7.15 -12.48
N ARG A 290 25.52 7.06 -13.45
CA ARG A 290 25.82 7.09 -14.88
C ARG A 290 25.68 8.52 -15.39
N ARG A 291 26.76 9.06 -15.97
CA ARG A 291 26.82 10.41 -16.53
C ARG A 291 26.91 10.29 -18.03
N PHE A 292 25.87 10.76 -18.72
CA PHE A 292 25.80 10.70 -20.17
C PHE A 292 26.33 11.99 -20.77
N ASN A 293 27.14 11.88 -21.81
CA ASN A 293 27.62 12.99 -22.62
C ASN A 293 27.12 12.79 -24.06
N PHE A 294 26.27 13.70 -24.53
CA PHE A 294 25.69 13.67 -25.88
C PHE A 294 26.40 14.71 -26.75
N VAL A 295 27.31 14.26 -27.61
CA VAL A 295 28.20 15.16 -28.39
C VAL A 295 27.48 15.84 -29.55
N HIS A 296 26.50 15.17 -30.17
CA HIS A 296 25.87 15.60 -31.43
C HIS A 296 24.34 15.69 -31.34
N GLY A 297 23.81 16.05 -30.17
CA GLY A 297 22.39 15.89 -29.88
C GLY A 297 22.10 14.56 -29.18
N VAL A 298 20.90 14.46 -28.60
CA VAL A 298 20.42 13.27 -27.89
C VAL A 298 19.69 12.39 -28.91
N PRO A 299 20.19 11.17 -29.19
CA PRO A 299 19.49 10.23 -30.07
C PRO A 299 18.13 9.82 -29.50
N GLU A 300 17.23 9.34 -30.36
CA GLU A 300 15.83 9.08 -30.00
C GLU A 300 15.71 8.02 -28.89
N GLU A 301 16.53 6.97 -28.97
CA GLU A 301 16.67 5.92 -27.99
C GLU A 301 17.17 6.41 -26.61
N TYR A 302 17.66 7.65 -26.53
CA TYR A 302 18.09 8.32 -25.30
C TYR A 302 17.18 9.49 -24.88
N HIS A 303 16.04 9.72 -25.54
CA HIS A 303 15.10 10.78 -25.16
C HIS A 303 14.53 10.64 -23.74
N TRP A 304 14.64 9.46 -23.13
CA TRP A 304 14.30 9.23 -21.72
C TRP A 304 15.29 9.89 -20.75
N CYS A 305 16.50 10.24 -21.17
CA CYS A 305 17.50 10.91 -20.32
C CYS A 305 17.19 12.39 -20.10
N ILE A 306 16.57 13.05 -21.09
CA ILE A 306 16.41 14.51 -21.14
C ILE A 306 15.02 14.83 -21.68
N SER A 307 14.22 15.57 -20.91
CA SER A 307 12.87 15.99 -21.31
C SER A 307 12.85 17.26 -22.17
N ASP A 308 13.85 18.14 -22.01
CA ASP A 308 13.92 19.43 -22.71
C ASP A 308 14.21 19.25 -24.22
N PRO A 309 13.31 19.69 -25.12
CA PRO A 309 13.50 19.60 -26.56
C PRO A 309 14.73 20.36 -27.07
N VAL A 310 15.11 21.46 -26.41
CA VAL A 310 16.27 22.27 -26.84
C VAL A 310 17.55 21.50 -26.53
N ALA A 311 17.67 20.96 -25.32
CA ALA A 311 18.78 20.06 -24.95
C ALA A 311 18.83 18.79 -25.81
N ARG A 312 17.69 18.24 -26.25
CA ARG A 312 17.69 17.10 -27.20
C ARG A 312 18.37 17.46 -28.52
N LYS A 313 18.09 18.63 -29.08
CA LYS A 313 18.69 19.07 -30.34
C LYS A 313 20.18 19.41 -30.20
N ASN A 314 20.56 20.08 -29.11
CA ASN A 314 21.90 20.62 -28.94
C ASN A 314 22.87 19.65 -28.25
N GLY A 315 22.36 18.57 -27.65
CA GLY A 315 23.14 17.64 -26.84
C GLY A 315 23.30 18.14 -25.40
N GLY A 316 24.32 17.65 -24.71
CA GLY A 316 24.62 18.02 -23.33
C GLY A 316 24.77 16.83 -22.40
N PHE A 317 24.41 17.01 -21.13
CA PHE A 317 24.68 16.01 -20.09
C PHE A 317 23.41 15.43 -19.48
N GLY A 318 23.36 14.11 -19.39
CA GLY A 318 22.35 13.37 -18.64
C GLY A 318 22.95 12.78 -17.36
N THR A 319 22.11 12.50 -16.36
CA THR A 319 22.55 11.76 -15.16
C THR A 319 21.49 10.75 -14.75
N GLN A 320 21.88 9.49 -14.61
CA GLN A 320 21.05 8.40 -14.11
C GLN A 320 21.68 7.84 -12.83
N ARG A 321 20.89 7.85 -11.76
CA ARG A 321 21.24 7.44 -10.39
C ARG A 321 20.37 6.26 -10.03
N MET A 322 20.98 5.21 -9.50
CA MET A 322 20.26 4.00 -9.11
C MET A 322 20.99 3.28 -7.99
N LYS A 323 20.28 2.38 -7.30
CA LYS A 323 20.91 1.44 -6.36
C LYS A 323 21.78 0.47 -7.14
N VAL A 324 22.79 -0.08 -6.48
CA VAL A 324 23.66 -1.09 -7.10
C VAL A 324 22.88 -2.32 -7.56
N ASP A 325 21.87 -2.78 -6.81
CA ASP A 325 21.00 -3.89 -7.23
C ASP A 325 20.26 -3.56 -8.55
N THR A 326 19.62 -2.39 -8.62
CA THR A 326 18.95 -1.91 -9.84
C THR A 326 19.91 -1.79 -11.01
N TRP A 327 21.16 -1.37 -10.76
CA TRP A 327 22.18 -1.31 -11.81
C TRP A 327 22.57 -2.69 -12.33
N LEU A 328 22.69 -3.69 -11.46
CA LEU A 328 22.96 -5.07 -11.86
C LEU A 328 21.83 -5.62 -12.77
N ASP A 329 20.57 -5.29 -12.47
CA ASP A 329 19.43 -5.67 -13.31
C ASP A 329 19.42 -4.93 -14.65
N VAL A 330 19.79 -3.65 -14.64
CA VAL A 330 19.93 -2.84 -15.87
C VAL A 330 21.01 -3.42 -16.78
N ILE A 331 22.20 -3.73 -16.28
CA ILE A 331 23.28 -4.28 -17.13
C ILE A 331 22.95 -5.67 -17.66
N ASP A 332 22.17 -6.48 -16.94
CA ASP A 332 21.74 -7.78 -17.44
C ASP A 332 20.69 -7.65 -18.55
N ARG A 333 19.79 -6.66 -18.46
CA ARG A 333 18.90 -6.32 -19.58
C ARG A 333 19.68 -5.76 -20.77
N GLU A 334 20.70 -4.92 -20.53
CA GLU A 334 21.56 -4.37 -21.59
C GLU A 334 22.31 -5.46 -22.37
N LYS A 335 22.78 -6.52 -21.68
CA LYS A 335 23.42 -7.67 -22.35
C LYS A 335 22.49 -8.44 -23.29
N LEU A 336 21.19 -8.41 -23.03
CA LEU A 336 20.20 -9.06 -23.88
C LEU A 336 19.82 -8.22 -25.11
N ARG A 337 20.23 -6.94 -25.16
CA ARG A 337 19.99 -6.07 -26.30
C ARG A 337 21.13 -6.20 -27.30
N GLU A 338 20.77 -6.34 -28.58
CA GLU A 338 21.75 -6.39 -29.67
C GLU A 338 22.25 -5.00 -30.10
N ASP A 339 21.59 -3.93 -29.65
CA ASP A 339 21.90 -2.55 -30.02
C ASP A 339 23.10 -1.94 -29.26
N GLY A 340 23.55 -2.58 -28.18
CA GLY A 340 24.66 -2.11 -27.34
C GLY A 340 24.36 -0.82 -26.57
N HIS A 341 23.10 -0.38 -26.50
CA HIS A 341 22.72 0.87 -25.85
C HIS A 341 22.40 0.67 -24.37
N VAL A 342 22.85 1.63 -23.56
CA VAL A 342 22.44 1.76 -22.15
C VAL A 342 20.95 2.13 -22.05
N GLY A 343 20.23 1.40 -21.18
CA GLY A 343 18.79 1.53 -21.01
C GLY A 343 18.35 2.36 -19.78
N PRO A 344 17.05 2.69 -19.68
CA PRO A 344 16.48 3.33 -18.49
C PRO A 344 16.47 2.36 -17.30
N THR A 345 16.37 2.91 -16.08
CA THR A 345 16.31 2.10 -14.85
C THR A 345 15.03 1.27 -14.75
N GLY A 346 13.92 1.73 -15.35
CA GLY A 346 12.58 1.16 -15.21
C GLY A 346 11.83 1.64 -13.96
N VAL A 347 12.55 2.12 -12.94
CA VAL A 347 11.99 2.61 -11.66
C VAL A 347 12.10 4.13 -11.49
N GLY A 348 12.56 4.84 -12.52
CA GLY A 348 12.91 6.26 -12.41
C GLY A 348 14.33 6.48 -11.89
N ASN A 349 14.79 7.72 -11.94
CA ASN A 349 16.15 8.11 -11.56
C ASN A 349 16.15 8.47 -10.07
N LEU A 350 17.01 7.89 -9.22
CA LEU A 350 16.96 8.22 -7.80
C LEU A 350 17.25 9.72 -7.55
N PRO A 351 16.58 10.37 -6.59
CA PRO A 351 16.88 11.75 -6.23
C PRO A 351 18.28 11.86 -5.63
N ARG A 352 18.85 13.08 -5.64
CA ARG A 352 20.16 13.32 -5.04
C ARG A 352 20.02 13.13 -3.52
N SER A 353 20.92 12.38 -2.90
CA SER A 353 20.90 12.23 -1.44
C SER A 353 21.07 13.58 -0.75
N GLN A 354 20.34 13.80 0.35
CA GLN A 354 20.42 15.04 1.14
C GLN A 354 21.85 15.29 1.65
N GLU A 355 22.58 14.23 1.98
CA GLU A 355 23.99 14.28 2.40
C GLU A 355 24.95 14.88 1.35
N ARG A 356 24.54 14.95 0.08
CA ARG A 356 25.30 15.59 -1.01
C ARG A 356 24.66 16.92 -1.43
N GLY A 357 24.00 17.60 -0.50
CA GLY A 357 23.44 18.95 -0.66
C GLY A 357 22.00 19.01 -1.16
N GLY A 358 21.33 17.87 -1.34
CA GLY A 358 19.98 17.83 -1.91
C GLY A 358 19.91 18.46 -3.31
N CYS A 359 18.76 18.34 -3.98
CA CYS A 359 18.48 19.08 -5.20
C CYS A 359 16.97 19.18 -5.36
N ASP A 360 16.46 20.40 -5.47
CA ASP A 360 15.02 20.67 -5.66
C ASP A 360 14.67 20.96 -7.12
N CYS A 361 15.50 20.48 -8.06
CA CYS A 361 15.14 20.58 -9.47
C CYS A 361 13.88 19.75 -9.77
N PRO A 362 13.07 20.13 -10.79
CA PRO A 362 11.82 19.45 -11.12
C PRO A 362 11.97 17.93 -11.25
N THR A 363 13.07 17.49 -11.87
CA THR A 363 13.38 16.06 -12.02
C THR A 363 13.61 15.36 -10.68
N CYS A 364 14.35 15.97 -9.74
CA CYS A 364 14.58 15.35 -8.42
C CYS A 364 13.30 15.32 -7.58
N THR A 365 12.42 16.31 -7.73
CA THR A 365 11.10 16.33 -7.07
C THR A 365 10.18 15.26 -7.65
N GLN A 366 10.07 15.15 -8.98
CA GLN A 366 9.30 14.09 -9.64
C GLN A 366 9.80 12.69 -9.25
N ASN A 367 11.12 12.50 -9.21
CA ASN A 367 11.70 11.21 -8.83
C ASN A 367 11.48 10.86 -7.35
N ARG A 368 11.46 11.85 -6.44
CA ARG A 368 11.07 11.61 -5.04
C ARG A 368 9.65 11.07 -4.98
N GLN A 369 8.73 11.69 -5.71
CA GLN A 369 7.33 11.27 -5.77
C GLN A 369 7.18 9.87 -6.38
N ILE A 370 7.91 9.54 -7.45
CA ILE A 370 7.90 8.17 -8.03
C ILE A 370 8.35 7.12 -6.99
N LEU A 371 9.38 7.42 -6.21
CA LEU A 371 9.87 6.49 -5.19
C LEU A 371 8.93 6.38 -3.99
N GLU A 372 8.25 7.47 -3.63
CA GLU A 372 7.21 7.46 -2.60
C GLU A 372 6.04 6.57 -3.04
N ASN A 373 5.59 6.71 -4.30
CA ASN A 373 4.56 5.86 -4.88
C ASN A 373 4.98 4.38 -4.94
N GLN A 374 6.21 4.08 -5.38
CA GLN A 374 6.70 2.68 -5.42
C GLN A 374 6.82 2.05 -4.03
N LYS A 375 7.12 2.85 -3.00
CA LYS A 375 7.10 2.36 -1.62
C LYS A 375 5.68 2.05 -1.14
N GLN A 376 4.68 2.82 -1.61
CA GLN A 376 3.26 2.53 -1.37
C GLN A 376 2.84 1.24 -2.10
N ASP A 377 3.36 0.97 -3.30
CA ASP A 377 3.05 -0.24 -4.08
C ASP A 377 3.70 -1.53 -3.53
N GLN A 378 4.80 -1.42 -2.78
CA GLN A 378 5.57 -2.55 -2.22
C GLN A 378 5.21 -2.93 -0.78
N ALA A 379 4.47 -2.06 -0.08
CA ALA A 379 4.00 -2.28 1.28
C ALA A 379 2.56 -2.80 1.27
#